data_AF-A0A969LQF8-F1
#
_entry.id   AF-A0A969LQF8-F1
#
_cell.length_a   1.000
_cell.length_b   1.000
_cell.length_c   1.000
_cell.angle_alpha   90.00
_cell.angle_beta   90.00
_cell.angle_gamma   90.00
#
_symmetry.space_group_name_H-M   'P 1'
#
loop_
_entity.id
_entity.type
_entity.pdbx_description
1 polymer ?
#
loop_
_entity_poly.entity_id
_entity_poly.type
_entity_poly.pdbx_seq_one_letter_code
_entity_poly.pdbx_strand_id
1 'polypeptide(L)' 'MRMTLLLMLAGTIILLSAFMMFQQKDNTLTEKEKREGWILLFDGTTTTGWRHFKNKEADGWEAV' A
#
# COMPACT_ATOMS: atom_id res chain seq x y z
N MET A 1 -29.40 14.32 -24.74
CA MET A 1 -29.55 13.29 -23.68
C MET A 1 -28.60 12.11 -23.82
N ARG A 2 -28.52 11.39 -24.97
CA ARG A 2 -27.58 10.26 -25.13
C ARG A 2 -26.10 10.68 -25.07
N MET A 3 -25.72 11.78 -25.72
CA MET A 3 -24.33 12.28 -25.73
C MET A 3 -23.88 12.83 -24.36
N THR A 4 -24.77 13.53 -23.65
CA THR A 4 -24.49 14.04 -22.30
C THR A 4 -24.29 12.92 -21.27
N LEU A 5 -25.04 11.81 -21.38
CA LEU A 5 -24.84 10.64 -20.53
C LEU A 5 -23.47 9.97 -20.78
N LEU A 6 -23.05 9.88 -22.05
CA LEU A 6 -21.76 9.29 -22.42
C LEU A 6 -20.57 10.13 -21.89
N LEU A 7 -20.67 11.46 -21.95
CA LEU A 7 -19.64 12.36 -21.41
C LEU A 7 -19.55 12.28 -19.89
N MET A 8 -20.68 12.18 -19.19
CA MET A 8 -20.68 11.98 -17.73
C MET A 8 -20.05 10.64 -17.34
N LEU A 9 -20.35 9.56 -18.07
CA LEU A 9 -19.76 8.24 -17.83
C LEU A 9 -18.25 8.21 -18.12
N ALA A 10 -17.80 8.85 -19.19
CA ALA A 10 -16.37 8.99 -19.47
C ALA A 10 -15.65 9.79 -18.38
N GLY A 11 -16.26 10.88 -17.91
CA GLY A 11 -15.74 11.68 -16.80
C GLY A 11 -15.61 10.89 -15.51
N THR A 12 -16.61 10.08 -15.14
CA THR A 12 -16.52 9.24 -13.93
C THR A 12 -15.48 8.13 -14.06
N ILE A 13 -15.33 7.51 -15.23
CA ILE A 13 -14.27 6.51 -15.47
C ILE A 13 -12.87 7.13 -15.31
N ILE A 14 -12.66 8.34 -15.84
CA ILE A 14 -11.39 9.07 -15.71
C ILE A 14 -11.11 9.43 -14.23
N LEU A 15 -12.13 9.85 -13.48
CA LEU A 15 -11.98 10.16 -12.06
C LEU A 15 -11.66 8.91 -11.23
N LEU A 16 -12.28 7.77 -11.53
CA LEU A 16 -12.03 6.50 -10.83
C LEU A 16 -10.63 5.94 -11.14
N SER A 17 -10.15 6.03 -12.38
CA SER A 17 -8.81 5.55 -12.74
C SER A 17 -7.71 6.41 -12.12
N ALA A 18 -7.90 7.73 -12.06
CA ALA A 18 -6.99 8.63 -11.36
C ALA A 18 -6.88 8.29 -9.87
N PHE A 19 -7.99 7.93 -9.20
CA PHE A 19 -7.99 7.53 -7.80
C PHE A 19 -7.15 6.27 -7.53
N MET A 20 -7.21 5.27 -8.42
CA MET A 20 -6.42 4.05 -8.27
C MET A 20 -4.92 4.27 -8.43
N MET A 21 -4.49 5.25 -9.25
CA MET A 21 -3.06 5.54 -9.45
C MET A 21 -2.37 6.11 -8.21
N PHE A 22 -3.12 6.73 -7.30
CA PHE A 22 -2.56 7.32 -6.08
C PHE A 22 -2.58 6.38 -4.89
N GLN A 23 -3.08 5.15 -5.04
CA GLN A 23 -3.09 4.19 -3.96
C GLN A 23 -1.73 3.49 -3.85
N GLN A 24 -0.91 3.91 -2.88
CA GLN A 24 0.27 3.16 -2.51
C GLN A 24 -0.16 1.85 -1.83
N LYS A 25 0.44 0.73 -2.25
CA LYS A 25 0.22 -0.54 -1.58
C LYS A 25 0.87 -0.53 -0.20
N ASP A 26 0.17 -1.07 0.80
CA ASP A 26 0.72 -1.25 2.14
C ASP A 26 2.04 -2.05 2.10
N ASN A 27 2.92 -1.74 3.04
CA ASN A 27 4.21 -2.41 3.22
C ASN A 27 5.06 -2.45 1.93
N THR A 28 5.01 -1.37 1.14
CA THR A 28 5.79 -1.21 -0.08
C THR A 28 6.38 0.20 -0.14
N LEU A 29 7.66 0.32 -0.46
CA LEU A 29 8.28 1.63 -0.68
C LEU A 29 8.04 2.11 -2.11
N THR A 30 7.73 3.39 -2.24
CA THR A 30 7.76 4.14 -3.50
C THR A 30 9.20 4.22 -4.05
N GLU A 31 9.32 4.47 -5.35
CA GLU A 31 10.63 4.69 -5.96
C GLU A 31 11.36 5.92 -5.40
N LYS A 32 10.62 6.91 -4.90
CA LYS A 32 11.21 8.08 -4.24
C LYS A 32 11.84 7.68 -2.91
N GLU A 33 11.12 6.96 -2.07
CA GLU A 33 11.62 6.51 -0.77
C GLU A 33 12.86 5.61 -0.91
N LYS A 34 12.86 4.71 -1.91
CA LYS A 34 14.05 3.89 -2.21
C LYS A 34 15.27 4.76 -2.57
N ARG A 35 15.08 5.80 -3.39
CA ARG A 35 16.17 6.74 -3.75
C ARG A 35 16.67 7.56 -2.56
N GLU A 36 15.79 7.86 -1.63
CA GLU A 36 16.12 8.56 -0.37
C GLU A 36 16.78 7.63 0.65
N GLY A 37 16.88 6.33 0.38
CA GLY A 37 17.57 5.35 1.23
C GLY A 37 16.69 4.77 2.33
N TRP A 38 15.36 4.85 2.21
CA TRP A 38 14.45 4.18 3.14
C TRP A 38 14.57 2.66 3.05
N ILE A 39 14.36 2.00 4.18
CA ILE A 39 14.40 0.54 4.31
C ILE A 39 13.06 0.06 4.87
N LEU A 40 12.48 -0.94 4.22
CA LEU A 40 11.26 -1.58 4.67
C LEU A 40 11.60 -2.59 5.79
N LEU A 41 11.17 -2.31 7.02
CA LEU A 41 11.44 -3.16 8.20
C LEU A 41 10.36 -4.23 8.43
N PHE A 42 9.20 -4.09 7.82
CA PHE A 42 8.12 -5.07 7.89
C PHE A 42 7.54 -5.28 6.51
N ASP A 43 7.51 -6.53 6.06
CA ASP A 43 7.07 -6.91 4.72
C ASP A 43 5.55 -7.09 4.61
N GLY A 44 4.81 -7.02 5.73
CA GLY A 44 3.37 -7.23 5.77
C GLY A 44 2.93 -8.68 5.94
N THR A 45 3.86 -9.62 6.04
CA THR A 45 3.59 -11.06 5.99
C THR A 45 4.35 -11.88 7.02
N THR A 46 5.53 -11.43 7.45
CA THR A 46 6.40 -12.17 8.37
C THR A 46 6.93 -11.27 9.48
N THR A 47 7.21 -11.87 10.63
CA THR A 47 7.92 -11.21 11.74
C THR A 47 9.44 -11.30 11.58
N THR A 48 9.94 -11.46 10.35
CA THR A 48 11.38 -11.55 10.06
C THR A 48 12.09 -10.29 10.53
N GLY A 49 13.17 -10.45 11.30
CA GLY A 49 13.90 -9.32 11.89
C GLY A 49 13.28 -8.76 13.18
N TRP A 50 12.09 -9.24 13.57
CA TRP A 50 11.43 -8.89 14.81
C TRP A 50 11.62 -9.98 15.86
N ARG A 51 11.72 -9.56 17.12
CA ARG A 51 11.84 -10.47 18.27
C ARG A 51 11.28 -9.81 19.52
N HIS A 52 10.84 -10.62 20.48
CA HIS A 52 10.45 -10.08 21.77
C HIS A 52 11.64 -9.49 22.51
N PHE A 53 11.36 -8.47 23.33
CA PHE A 53 12.34 -7.89 24.23
C PHE A 53 12.96 -8.99 25.11
N LYS A 54 14.29 -8.92 25.28
CA LYS A 54 15.10 -9.94 25.98
C LYS A 54 15.05 -11.36 25.38
N ASN A 55 14.75 -11.51 24.09
CA ASN A 55 14.69 -12.84 23.43
C ASN A 55 13.69 -13.80 24.08
N LYS A 56 12.58 -13.27 24.60
CA LYS A 56 11.49 -14.13 25.05
C LYS A 56 10.85 -14.84 23.85
N GLU A 57 10.13 -15.92 24.13
CA GLU A 57 9.34 -16.61 23.12
C GLU A 57 8.32 -15.65 22.48
N ALA A 58 8.07 -15.83 21.19
CA ALA A 58 7.23 -14.96 20.39
C ALA A 58 5.82 -15.54 20.26
N ASP A 59 5.05 -15.43 21.33
CA ASP A 59 3.68 -15.97 21.47
C ASP A 59 2.58 -14.89 21.47
N GLY A 60 2.96 -13.61 21.38
CA GLY A 60 2.06 -12.47 21.55
C GLY A 60 1.71 -11.69 20.27
N TRP A 61 2.29 -12.03 19.12
CA TRP A 61 2.06 -11.33 17.86
C TRP A 61 1.94 -12.31 16.70
N GLU A 62 1.07 -11.97 15.76
CA GLU A 62 0.92 -12.67 14.49
C GLU A 62 0.89 -11.61 13.38
N ALA A 63 1.58 -11.89 12.27
CA ALA A 63 1.42 -11.10 11.06
C ALA A 63 0.12 -11.53 10.37
N VAL A 64 -0.78 -10.58 10.13
CA VAL A 64 -2.13 -10.81 9.56
C VAL A 64 -2.24 -10.14 8.20
#